data_AF-A0A1L9BJN0-F1
#
_entry.id   AF-A0A1L9BJN0-F1
#
_cell.length_a   1.000
_cell.length_b   1.000
_cell.length_c   1.000
_cell.angle_alpha   90.00
_cell.angle_beta   90.00
_cell.angle_gamma   90.00
#
_symmetry.space_group_name_H-M   'P 1'
#
loop_
_entity.id
_entity.type
_entity.pdbx_description
1 polymer ?
#
loop_
_entity_poly.entity_id
_entity_poly.type
_entity_poly.pdbx_seq_one_letter_code
_entity_poly.pdbx_strand_id
1 'polypeptide(L)' 'MTDQEDVNPRTVKRPGYPLGRPGDAREVAGLVVFLTTPAAAFITGTSLVIDGGLELMAAIGAHGLQNDDCRKV' A
#
# COMPACT_ATOMS: atom_id res chain seq x y z
N MET A 1 -8.77 -14.24 -8.93
CA MET A 1 -8.48 -13.08 -8.06
C MET A 1 -9.40 -13.16 -6.85
N THR A 2 -9.09 -12.50 -5.74
CA THR A 2 -9.69 -12.71 -4.41
C THR A 2 -11.16 -12.25 -4.25
N ASP A 3 -11.91 -12.03 -5.34
CA ASP A 3 -13.29 -11.53 -5.34
C ASP A 3 -13.53 -10.31 -4.43
N GLN A 4 -12.55 -9.40 -4.33
CA GLN A 4 -12.62 -8.21 -3.48
C GLN A 4 -13.08 -6.92 -4.18
N GLU A 5 -13.59 -7.02 -5.41
CA GLU A 5 -13.92 -5.85 -6.25
C GLU A 5 -15.02 -4.95 -5.64
N ASP A 6 -15.86 -5.49 -4.75
CA ASP A 6 -17.00 -4.78 -4.14
C ASP A 6 -16.74 -4.20 -2.74
N VAL A 7 -15.56 -4.42 -2.16
CA VAL A 7 -15.26 -3.94 -0.80
C VAL A 7 -14.42 -2.67 -0.86
N ASN A 8 -14.91 -1.58 -0.26
CA ASN A 8 -14.12 -0.36 -0.11
C ASN A 8 -12.92 -0.60 0.82
N PRO A 9 -11.66 -0.52 0.34
CA PRO A 9 -10.49 -0.84 1.16
C PRO A 9 -10.30 0.12 2.34
N ARG A 10 -10.88 1.33 2.27
CA ARG A 10 -10.81 2.34 3.33
C ARG A 10 -11.70 2.02 4.52
N THR A 11 -12.70 1.15 4.37
CA THR A 11 -13.58 0.74 5.46
C THR A 11 -13.12 -0.54 6.15
N VAL A 12 -12.11 -1.23 5.59
CA VAL A 12 -11.57 -2.48 6.12
C VAL A 12 -10.35 -2.17 6.99
N LYS A 13 -10.39 -2.59 8.25
CA LYS A 13 -9.21 -2.54 9.12
C LYS A 13 -8.28 -3.73 8.86
N ARG A 14 -6.98 -3.45 8.84
CA ARG A 14 -5.89 -4.43 8.82
C ARG A 14 -4.87 -4.04 9.89
N PRO A 15 -5.11 -4.42 11.16
CA PRO A 15 -4.13 -4.24 12.23
C PRO A 15 -2.80 -4.88 11.83
N GLY A 16 -1.69 -4.25 12.21
CA GLY A 16 -0.35 -4.66 11.82
C GLY A 16 0.16 -4.06 10.50
N TYR A 17 -0.71 -3.73 9.55
CA TYR A 17 -0.31 -2.93 8.39
C TYR A 17 0.00 -1.49 8.84
N PRO A 18 1.08 -0.85 8.37
CA PRO A 18 1.42 0.50 8.85
C PRO A 18 0.35 1.54 8.48
N LEU A 19 -0.24 1.39 7.28
CA LEU A 19 -1.40 2.19 6.87
C LEU A 19 -2.73 1.77 7.54
N GLY A 20 -2.74 0.64 8.25
CA GLY A 20 -3.89 0.12 9.02
C GLY A 20 -5.06 -0.41 8.17
N ARG A 21 -4.87 -0.51 6.85
CA ARG A 21 -5.89 -0.92 5.89
C ARG A 21 -5.26 -1.62 4.69
N PRO A 22 -6.03 -2.41 3.93
CA PRO A 22 -5.56 -2.92 2.65
C PRO A 22 -5.38 -1.79 1.62
N GLY A 23 -4.51 -2.03 0.66
CA GLY A 23 -4.36 -1.19 -0.52
C GLY A 23 -5.56 -1.30 -1.45
N ASP A 24 -5.81 -0.25 -2.22
CA ASP A 24 -6.84 -0.18 -3.25
C ASP A 24 -6.18 -0.26 -4.63
N ALA A 25 -6.73 -1.06 -5.55
CA ALA A 25 -6.20 -1.19 -6.91
C ALA A 25 -6.10 0.18 -7.62
N ARG A 26 -6.99 1.12 -7.28
CA ARG A 26 -6.98 2.50 -7.80
C ARG A 26 -5.76 3.30 -7.34
N GLU A 27 -5.14 2.94 -6.22
CA GLU A 27 -3.91 3.59 -5.74
C GLU A 27 -2.71 3.18 -6.59
N VAL A 28 -2.65 1.91 -7.00
CA VAL A 28 -1.66 1.43 -7.98
C VAL A 28 -1.89 2.08 -9.34
N ALA A 29 -3.14 2.11 -9.80
CA ALA A 29 -3.51 2.77 -11.05
C ALA A 29 -3.15 4.26 -11.05
N GLY A 30 -3.28 4.94 -9.91
CA GLY A 30 -2.88 6.33 -9.74
C GLY A 30 -1.39 6.56 -10.01
N LEU A 31 -0.51 5.68 -9.50
CA LEU A 31 0.92 5.76 -9.82
C LEU A 31 1.18 5.49 -11.30
N VAL A 32 0.52 4.47 -11.88
CA VAL A 32 0.65 4.16 -13.31
C VAL A 32 0.28 5.38 -14.15
N VAL A 33 -0.85 6.05 -13.86
CA VAL A 33 -1.26 7.28 -14.54
C VAL A 33 -0.20 8.37 -14.39
N PHE A 34 0.33 8.60 -13.18
CA PHE A 34 1.39 9.59 -12.96
C PHE A 34 2.63 9.31 -13.83
N LEU A 35 3.06 8.05 -13.91
CA LEU A 35 4.23 7.64 -14.70
C LEU A 35 4.04 7.85 -16.21
N THR A 36 2.80 7.93 -16.69
CA THR A 36 2.51 8.26 -18.10
C THR A 36 2.52 9.76 -18.41
N THR A 37 2.65 10.61 -17.39
CA THR A 37 2.66 12.06 -17.57
C THR A 37 4.07 12.60 -17.85
N PRO A 38 4.21 13.80 -18.46
CA PRO A 38 5.51 14.45 -18.63
C PRO A 38 6.25 14.72 -17.30
N ALA A 39 5.55 14.80 -16.17
CA ALA A 39 6.16 15.03 -14.86
C ALA A 39 7.07 13.87 -14.42
N ALA A 40 6.88 12.66 -14.98
CA ALA A 40 7.69 11.49 -14.69
C ALA A 40 8.85 11.29 -15.70
N ALA A 41 9.15 12.25 -16.57
CA ALA A 41 10.06 12.08 -17.71
C ALA A 41 11.49 11.62 -17.33
N PHE A 42 11.91 11.82 -16.08
CA PHE A 42 13.23 11.41 -15.59
C PHE A 42 13.19 10.19 -14.63
N ILE A 43 12.05 9.54 -14.50
CA ILE A 43 11.87 8.35 -13.67
C ILE A 43 11.98 7.12 -14.58
N THR A 44 13.09 6.40 -14.47
CA THR A 44 13.34 5.16 -15.23
C THR A 44 14.29 4.24 -14.47
N GLY A 45 14.26 2.94 -14.77
CA GLY A 45 15.19 1.95 -14.19
C GLY A 45 15.00 1.68 -12.70
N THR A 46 13.83 1.98 -12.15
CA THR A 46 13.55 1.85 -10.71
C THR A 46 12.27 1.06 -10.44
N SER A 47 12.19 0.49 -9.23
CA SER A 47 10.96 -0.09 -8.67
C SER A 47 10.36 0.90 -7.68
N LEU A 48 9.07 1.17 -7.81
CA LEU A 48 8.33 2.05 -6.90
C LEU A 48 7.35 1.21 -6.09
N VAL A 49 7.51 1.24 -4.77
CA VAL A 49 6.74 0.39 -3.85
C VAL A 49 5.45 1.09 -3.41
N ILE A 50 4.33 0.37 -3.50
CA ILE A 50 2.98 0.83 -3.14
C ILE A 50 2.33 -0.20 -2.22
N ASP A 51 2.81 -0.29 -0.99
CA ASP A 51 2.40 -1.34 -0.04
C ASP A 51 1.87 -0.80 1.29
N GLY A 52 1.73 0.52 1.42
CA GLY A 52 1.29 1.15 2.66
C GLY A 52 2.34 1.11 3.78
N GLY A 53 3.63 0.98 3.44
CA GLY A 53 4.76 1.05 4.36
C GLY A 53 5.29 -0.31 4.84
N LEU A 54 4.84 -1.41 4.25
CA LEU A 54 5.18 -2.77 4.69
C LEU A 54 6.67 -3.09 4.50
N GLU A 55 7.27 -2.66 3.39
CA GLU A 55 8.68 -2.90 3.05
C GLU A 55 9.62 -2.38 4.16
N LEU A 56 9.26 -1.26 4.79
CA LEU A 56 10.04 -0.64 5.86
C LEU A 56 9.80 -1.25 7.24
N MET A 57 8.82 -2.16 7.40
CA MET A 57 8.38 -2.70 8.70
C MET A 57 8.84 -4.13 8.99
N ALA A 58 9.88 -4.59 8.29
CA ALA A 58 10.46 -5.94 8.39
C ALA A 58 9.39 -7.08 8.34
N ALA A 59 9.80 -8.35 8.43
CA ALA A 59 8.89 -9.50 8.32
C ALA A 59 7.79 -9.60 9.43
N ILE A 60 7.70 -8.61 10.33
CA ILE A 60 6.78 -8.61 11.47
C ILE A 60 5.41 -8.00 11.07
N GLY A 61 5.38 -7.07 10.10
CA GLY A 61 4.29 -6.13 9.84
C GLY A 61 3.00 -6.64 9.16
N ALA A 62 2.77 -7.94 9.04
CA ALA A 62 1.50 -8.43 8.47
C ALA A 62 0.82 -9.55 9.27
N HIS A 63 1.59 -10.36 10.00
CA HIS A 63 1.07 -11.48 10.78
C HIS A 63 1.53 -11.46 12.25
N GLY A 64 2.60 -10.72 12.58
CA GLY A 64 3.14 -10.66 13.94
C GLY A 64 2.46 -9.63 14.84
N LEU A 65 1.86 -8.59 14.26
CA LEU A 65 1.19 -7.52 14.99
C LEU A 65 -0.32 -7.64 14.85
N GLN A 66 -1.00 -7.80 15.99
CA GLN A 66 -2.46 -7.84 16.07
C GLN A 66 -3.07 -6.46 16.37
N ASN A 67 -2.23 -5.42 16.45
CA ASN A 67 -2.60 -4.08 16.86
C ASN A 67 -1.90 -3.01 15.99
N ASP A 68 -2.29 -1.74 16.19
CA ASP A 68 -1.79 -0.60 15.41
C ASP A 68 -0.52 0.03 16.03
N ASP A 69 0.22 -0.71 16.86
CA ASP A 69 1.37 -0.15 17.59
C ASP A 69 2.49 0.30 16.65
N CYS A 70 2.60 -0.29 15.45
CA CYS A 70 3.47 0.17 14.37
C CYS A 70 3.26 1.65 13.98
N ARG A 71 2.08 2.22 14.24
CA ARG A 71 1.73 3.61 13.92
C ARG A 71 1.98 4.58 15.06
N LYS A 72 2.21 4.09 16.28
CA LYS A 72 2.40 4.92 17.48
C LYS A 72 3.88 5.27 17.59
N VAL A 73 4.22 6.50 17.20
CA VAL A 73 5.49 7.17 17.54
C VAL A 73 5.23 8.13 18.69
#